data_AF-S7NAL3-F1
#
_entry.id   AF-S7NAL3-F1
#
_cell.length_a   1.000
_cell.length_b   1.000
_cell.length_c   1.000
_cell.angle_alpha   90.00
_cell.angle_beta   90.00
_cell.angle_gamma   90.00
#
_symmetry.space_group_name_H-M   'P 1'
#
loop_
_entity.id
_entity.type
_entity.pdbx_description
1 polymer ?
#
loop_
_entity_poly.entity_id
_entity_poly.type
_entity_poly.pdbx_seq_one_letter_code
_entity_poly.pdbx_strand_id
1 'polypeptide(L)' 'IFSYSDPYVKLSLYVADENRELALVQTKTIKKTLNPKWNEEFYFRVNPSNHRLLFEVFDENRLITV' A
#
# COMPACT_ATOMS: atom_id res chain seq x y z
N ILE A 1 -19.34 16.63 -11.29
CA ILE A 1 -17.87 16.74 -11.21
C ILE A 1 -17.40 15.40 -10.65
N PHE A 2 -16.79 14.53 -11.46
CA PHE A 2 -16.28 13.26 -10.94
C PHE A 2 -14.99 13.56 -10.19
N SER A 3 -15.01 13.37 -8.86
CA SER A 3 -13.79 13.42 -8.05
C SER A 3 -12.91 12.25 -8.48
N TYR A 4 -11.69 12.54 -8.91
CA TYR A 4 -10.70 11.51 -9.20
C TYR A 4 -9.81 11.33 -7.96
N SER A 5 -9.46 10.08 -7.65
CA SER A 5 -8.47 9.74 -6.62
C SER A 5 -7.08 9.56 -7.23
N ASP A 6 -6.06 9.65 -6.39
CA ASP A 6 -4.67 9.36 -6.65
C ASP A 6 -4.24 8.11 -5.85
N PRO A 7 -4.72 6.90 -6.20
CA PRO A 7 -4.53 5.72 -5.36
C PRO A 7 -3.09 5.15 -5.40
N TYR A 8 -2.62 4.68 -4.24
CA TYR A 8 -1.45 3.83 -4.06
C TYR A 8 -1.74 2.72 -3.04
N VAL A 9 -0.97 1.64 -3.07
CA VAL A 9 -1.08 0.55 -2.08
C VAL A 9 0.14 0.56 -1.17
N LYS A 10 -0.11 0.50 0.14
CA LYS A 10 0.89 0.21 1.16
C LYS A 10 0.85 -1.28 1.47
N LEU A 11 2.00 -1.94 1.44
CA LEU A 11 2.17 -3.34 1.79
C LEU A 11 3.03 -3.43 3.03
N SER A 12 2.45 -3.96 4.10
CA SER A 12 3.14 -4.13 5.36
C SER A 12 3.20 -5.60 5.76
N LEU A 13 4.39 -6.07 6.13
CA LEU A 13 4.64 -7.42 6.63
C LEU A 13 4.81 -7.36 8.14
N TYR A 14 3.98 -8.08 8.91
CA TYR A 14 4.04 -8.10 10.37
C TYR A 14 4.23 -9.52 10.93
N VAL A 15 4.77 -9.59 12.14
CA VAL A 15 4.71 -10.77 13.02
C VAL A 15 3.35 -10.79 13.72
N ALA A 16 2.57 -11.88 13.56
CA ALA A 16 1.21 -11.96 14.07
C ALA A 16 1.13 -11.80 15.59
N ASP A 17 2.05 -12.44 16.32
CA ASP A 17 1.98 -12.53 17.78
C ASP A 17 2.56 -11.29 18.48
N GLU A 18 3.43 -10.54 17.82
CA GLU A 18 4.13 -9.36 18.38
C GLU A 18 3.62 -8.03 17.80
N ASN A 19 2.73 -8.10 16.80
CA ASN A 19 2.30 -6.95 15.97
C ASN A 19 3.48 -6.08 15.49
N ARG A 20 4.64 -6.71 15.25
CA ARG A 20 5.88 -6.04 14.90
C ARG A 20 6.03 -5.97 13.38
N GLU A 21 6.22 -4.76 12.85
CA GLU A 21 6.47 -4.54 11.42
C GLU A 21 7.88 -5.03 11.05
N LEU A 22 7.95 -5.90 10.04
CA LEU A 22 9.20 -6.44 9.50
C LEU A 22 9.61 -5.73 8.22
N ALA A 23 8.64 -5.34 7.40
CA ALA A 23 8.88 -4.63 6.15
C ALA A 23 7.67 -3.76 5.80
N LEU A 24 7.97 -2.61 5.21
CA LEU A 24 6.98 -1.68 4.68
C LEU A 24 7.44 -1.23 3.29
N VAL A 25 6.61 -1.47 2.28
CA VAL A 25 6.80 -0.96 0.91
C VAL A 25 5.51 -0.35 0.41
N GLN A 26 5.59 0.45 -0.64
CA GLN A 26 4.43 1.03 -1.29
C GLN A 26 4.59 1.00 -2.80
N THR A 27 3.47 0.90 -3.52
CA THR A 27 3.44 1.10 -4.96
C THR A 27 3.65 2.58 -5.29
N LYS A 28 3.86 2.87 -6.57
CA LYS A 28 3.69 4.21 -7.10
C LYS A 28 2.23 4.64 -6.99
N THR A 29 2.04 5.94 -6.84
CA THR A 29 0.74 6.59 -6.94
C THR A 29 0.32 6.69 -8.41
N ILE A 30 -0.88 6.19 -8.74
CA ILE A 30 -1.47 6.38 -10.07
C ILE A 30 -2.41 7.57 -9.98
N LYS A 31 -2.16 8.60 -10.79
CA LYS A 31 -2.91 9.85 -10.72
C LYS A 31 -4.26 9.77 -11.40
N LYS A 32 -5.24 10.43 -10.80
CA LYS A 32 -6.58 10.69 -11.33
C LYS A 32 -7.30 9.44 -11.86
N THR A 33 -7.38 8.38 -11.06
CA THR A 33 -8.06 7.15 -11.43
C THR A 33 -8.84 6.53 -10.28
N LEU A 34 -10.00 5.95 -10.59
CA LEU A 34 -10.76 5.09 -9.67
C LEU A 34 -10.50 3.60 -9.93
N ASN A 35 -9.75 3.27 -10.98
CA ASN A 35 -9.44 1.90 -11.40
C ASN A 35 -7.93 1.75 -11.64
N PRO A 36 -7.10 1.86 -10.59
CA PRO A 36 -5.66 1.74 -10.72
C PRO A 36 -5.21 0.36 -11.18
N LYS A 37 -4.12 0.31 -11.96
CA LYS A 37 -3.39 -0.91 -12.32
C LYS A 37 -1.91 -0.68 -12.03
N TRP A 38 -1.46 -1.08 -10.85
CA TRP A 38 -0.06 -0.86 -10.42
C TRP A 38 0.92 -1.77 -11.16
N ASN A 39 0.59 -3.05 -11.30
CA ASN A 39 1.47 -4.04 -11.95
C ASN A 39 2.91 -4.02 -11.40
N GLU A 40 3.06 -3.78 -10.09
CA GLU A 40 4.34 -3.77 -9.40
C GLU A 40 4.51 -5.07 -8.61
N GLU A 41 5.74 -5.58 -8.58
CA GLU A 41 6.11 -6.81 -7.88
C GLU A 41 7.01 -6.50 -6.69
N PHE A 42 6.69 -7.09 -5.53
CA PHE A 42 7.48 -7.00 -4.31
C PHE A 42 7.81 -8.40 -3.81
N TYR A 43 9.05 -8.59 -3.34
CA TYR A 43 9.56 -9.87 -2.90
C TYR A 43 9.89 -9.82 -1.41
N PHE A 44 9.28 -10.72 -0.63
CA PHE A 44 9.48 -10.81 0.82
C PHE A 44 9.97 -12.19 1.21
N ARG A 45 10.89 -12.26 2.18
CA ARG A 45 11.18 -13.50 2.90
C ARG A 45 10.15 -13.66 4.01
N VAL A 46 9.36 -14.74 3.96
CA VAL A 46 8.25 -14.94 4.90
C VAL A 46 8.38 -16.24 5.67
N ASN A 47 7.91 -16.23 6.92
CA ASN A 47 7.54 -17.43 7.65
C ASN A 47 6.00 -17.56 7.61
N PRO A 48 5.43 -18.47 6.82
CA PRO A 48 3.97 -18.55 6.62
C PRO A 48 3.16 -18.78 7.90
N SER A 49 3.74 -19.41 8.93
CA SER A 49 3.01 -19.67 10.17
C SER A 49 2.78 -18.40 11.00
N ASN A 50 3.76 -17.49 11.00
CA ASN A 50 3.78 -16.33 11.90
C ASN A 50 3.62 -14.99 11.17
N HIS A 51 4.00 -14.89 9.90
CA HIS A 51 3.95 -13.61 9.19
C HIS A 51 2.57 -13.34 8.60
N ARG A 52 2.18 -12.07 8.58
CA ARG A 52 0.95 -11.57 7.96
C ARG A 52 1.27 -10.41 7.02
N LEU A 53 0.67 -10.43 5.83
CA LEU A 53 0.74 -9.35 4.86
C LEU A 53 -0.56 -8.55 4.92
N LEU A 54 -0.44 -7.24 5.12
CA LEU A 54 -1.53 -6.29 5.07
C LEU A 54 -1.39 -5.42 3.81
N PHE A 55 -2.47 -5.33 3.04
CA PHE A 55 -2.58 -4.48 1.87
C PHE A 55 -3.59 -3.38 2.17
N GLU A 56 -3.16 -2.14 2.09
CA GLU A 56 -4.01 -0.97 2.34
C GLU A 56 -3.96 -0.04 1.13
N VAL A 57 -5.13 0.34 0.62
CA VAL A 57 -5.25 1.30 -0.47
C VAL A 57 -5.44 2.69 0.14
N PHE A 58 -4.56 3.61 -0.23
CA PHE A 58 -4.58 5.00 0.20
C PHE A 58 -4.79 5.93 -1.00
N ASP A 59 -5.31 7.12 -0.73
CA ASP A 59 -5.42 8.21 -1.70
C ASP A 59 -4.36 9.28 -1.38
N GLU A 60 -3.46 9.54 -2.32
CA GLU A 60 -2.43 10.58 -2.18
C GLU A 60 -3.06 11.96 -2.37
N ASN A 61 -3.72 12.45 -1.32
CA ASN A 61 -4.20 13.81 -1.28
C ASN A 61 -3.02 14.78 -1.19
N ARG A 62 -2.74 15.48 -2.29
CA ARG A 62 -1.91 16.68 -2.25
C ARG A 62 -2.75 17.78 -1.61
N LEU A 63 -2.58 18.00 -0.31
CA LEU A 63 -3.00 19.27 0.28
C LEU A 63 -2.27 20.35 -0.52
N ILE A 64 -2.98 21.06 -1.39
CA ILE A 64 -2.46 22.29 -1.99
C ILE A 64 -2.38 23.26 -0.83
N THR A 65 -1.22 23.37 -0.21
CA THR A 65 -0.93 24.50 0.68
C THR A 65 -0.93 25.74 -0.21
N VAL A 66 -1.98 26.55 -0.07
CA VAL A 66 -2.07 27.90 -0.64
C VAL A 66 -1.10 28.81 0.12
#